data_AF-A0A9N9NQ05-F1
#
_entry.id   AF-A0A9N9NQ05-F1
#
_cell.length_a   1.000
_cell.length_b   1.000
_cell.length_c   1.000
_cell.angle_alpha   90.00
_cell.angle_beta   90.00
_cell.angle_gamma   90.00
#
_symmetry.space_group_name_H-M   'P 1'
#
loop_
_entity.id
_entity.type
_entity.pdbx_description
1 polymer ?
#
loop_
_entity_poly.entity_id
_entity_poly.type
_entity_poly.pdbx_seq_one_letter_code
_entity_poly.pdbx_strand_id
1 'polypeptide(L)'
;MGGKIIGTNPPQQRKPRPPPTTDSTKPSRPPATSIIPPELFITICEPLTPDDLFSLSQVSRYFRNLLCSTNSSATQSIWRKSRLTFLSYPSLPPPPPPPHGSACPDDMDERTYILMTNIAIRCQFCRDRKKPSQIFWSFQVRCCDDCFHQHTISEYNLIKNYNMAKDALCGLPYTSPCDYKIYWKDHIPTAQSDYSLALESDLLSVWMMQQKAKLERYMSLIERHEWEFKNEMTKWSYQTTLSLQEIRLRSSYMAEEIASDMNLDPEKLRDWGIYWYPMDTKTVRNLTEDDWDNWRVEVETECKNIRRKSQKWFYRFSRA
;
A
#
# COMPACT_ATOMS: atom_id res chain seq x y z
N MET A 1 -67.89 9.33 56.15
CA MET A 1 -67.46 7.97 56.55
C MET A 1 -66.16 7.69 55.82
N GLY A 2 -64.97 7.51 56.40
CA GLY A 2 -64.55 7.22 57.77
C GLY A 2 -63.40 6.20 57.68
N GLY A 3 -62.18 6.61 58.04
CA GLY A 3 -61.00 5.73 58.23
C GLY A 3 -60.05 5.66 57.03
N LYS A 4 -58.72 5.59 57.17
CA LYS A 4 -57.82 5.56 58.34
C LYS A 4 -56.42 5.92 57.81
N ILE A 5 -55.67 6.76 58.54
CA ILE A 5 -54.27 7.12 58.27
C ILE A 5 -53.38 6.02 58.84
N ILE A 6 -52.45 5.49 58.03
CA ILE A 6 -51.19 4.90 58.49
C ILE A 6 -50.11 5.33 57.50
N GLY A 7 -49.20 6.19 57.95
CA GLY A 7 -47.94 6.43 57.26
C GLY A 7 -46.94 5.31 57.56
N THR A 8 -46.00 5.08 56.64
CA THR A 8 -44.55 5.06 56.94
C THR A 8 -43.73 4.74 55.69
N ASN A 9 -42.68 5.55 55.55
CA ASN A 9 -41.38 5.35 54.92
C ASN A 9 -41.24 5.31 53.38
N PRO A 10 -40.46 6.25 52.82
CA PRO A 10 -40.03 6.20 51.42
C PRO A 10 -38.94 5.12 51.21
N PRO A 11 -38.80 4.60 49.98
CA PRO A 11 -37.84 3.56 49.66
C PRO A 11 -36.40 4.07 49.80
N GLN A 12 -35.61 3.34 50.61
CA GLN A 12 -34.18 3.54 50.81
C GLN A 12 -33.42 3.48 49.48
N GLN A 13 -32.76 4.58 49.10
CA GLN A 13 -31.73 4.58 48.06
C GLN A 13 -30.53 3.75 48.54
N ARG A 14 -30.23 2.67 47.83
CA ARG A 14 -29.00 1.89 48.02
C ARG A 14 -27.79 2.74 47.60
N LYS A 15 -26.93 3.11 48.55
CA LYS A 15 -25.62 3.70 48.27
C LYS A 15 -24.78 2.71 47.43
N PRO A 16 -24.12 3.16 46.34
CA PRO A 16 -23.18 2.33 45.61
C PRO A 16 -22.00 1.93 46.51
N ARG A 17 -21.68 0.64 46.51
CA ARG A 17 -20.50 0.08 47.19
C ARG A 17 -19.25 0.54 46.44
N PRO A 18 -18.22 1.09 47.10
CA PRO A 18 -16.97 1.40 46.42
C PRO A 18 -16.30 0.09 45.95
N PRO A 19 -15.63 0.10 44.77
CA PRO A 19 -14.92 -1.06 44.27
C PRO A 19 -13.77 -1.43 45.21
N PRO A 20 -13.42 -2.72 45.34
CA PRO A 20 -12.32 -3.15 46.19
C PRO A 20 -11.01 -2.57 45.66
N THR A 21 -10.34 -1.79 46.50
CA THR A 21 -8.93 -1.38 46.35
C THR A 21 -8.04 -2.61 46.40
N THR A 22 -7.60 -3.08 45.24
CA THR A 22 -6.44 -3.96 45.12
C THR A 22 -5.18 -3.11 45.16
N ASP A 23 -4.61 -3.00 46.35
CA ASP A 23 -3.23 -2.59 46.54
C ASP A 23 -2.35 -3.85 46.42
N SER A 24 -1.60 -3.95 45.33
CA SER A 24 -0.46 -4.85 45.21
C SER A 24 0.40 -4.40 44.05
N THR A 25 1.26 -3.44 44.37
CA THR A 25 2.57 -3.17 43.77
C THR A 25 3.33 -4.48 43.48
N LYS A 26 3.14 -5.04 42.28
CA LYS A 26 4.11 -5.89 41.59
C LYS A 26 4.01 -5.59 40.10
N PRO A 27 5.08 -5.17 39.41
CA PRO A 27 5.09 -5.25 37.96
C PRO A 27 4.95 -6.72 37.60
N SER A 28 3.83 -7.08 36.97
CA SER A 28 3.69 -8.37 36.32
C SER A 28 4.86 -8.51 35.36
N ARG A 29 5.82 -9.37 35.70
CA ARG A 29 6.91 -9.77 34.81
C ARG A 29 6.27 -10.07 33.45
N PRO A 30 6.70 -9.44 32.34
CA PRO A 30 6.20 -9.82 31.04
C PRO A 30 6.39 -11.34 30.92
N PRO A 31 5.42 -12.08 30.33
CA PRO A 31 5.63 -13.49 30.07
C PRO A 31 7.00 -13.62 29.41
N ALA A 32 7.77 -14.62 29.82
CA ALA A 32 9.03 -14.96 29.20
C ALA A 32 8.73 -15.48 27.77
N THR A 33 8.25 -14.60 26.90
CA THR A 33 8.30 -14.78 25.46
C THR A 33 9.78 -14.82 25.16
N SER A 34 10.25 -15.99 24.76
CA SER A 34 11.60 -16.20 24.24
C SER A 34 11.97 -15.01 23.38
N ILE A 35 12.87 -14.15 23.86
CA ILE A 35 13.43 -13.10 23.03
C ILE A 35 14.16 -13.84 21.93
N ILE A 36 13.61 -13.81 20.72
CA ILE A 36 14.29 -14.37 19.56
C ILE A 36 15.55 -13.52 19.40
N PRO A 37 16.75 -14.11 19.44
CA PRO A 37 17.98 -13.40 19.17
C PRO A 37 17.87 -12.62 17.85
N PRO A 38 18.38 -11.37 17.77
CA PRO A 38 18.25 -10.54 16.58
C PRO A 38 18.68 -11.25 15.28
N GLU A 39 19.72 -12.08 15.36
CA GLU A 39 20.26 -12.86 14.25
C GLU A 39 19.25 -13.88 13.74
N LEU A 40 18.64 -14.65 14.66
CA LEU A 40 17.60 -15.63 14.32
C LEU A 40 16.35 -14.93 13.79
N PHE A 41 16.02 -13.75 14.30
CA PHE A 41 14.89 -12.97 13.81
C PHE A 41 15.10 -12.50 12.36
N ILE A 42 16.31 -12.05 12.02
CA ILE A 42 16.68 -11.68 10.64
C ILE A 42 16.55 -12.90 9.71
N THR A 43 17.06 -14.07 10.13
CA THR A 43 16.95 -15.32 9.35
C THR A 43 15.50 -15.74 9.13
N ILE A 44 14.63 -15.59 10.14
CA ILE A 44 13.20 -15.87 10.00
C ILE A 44 12.54 -14.92 8.99
N CYS A 45 13.00 -13.67 8.90
CA CYS A 45 12.44 -12.67 8.01
C CYS A 45 12.96 -12.75 6.57
N GLU A 46 14.12 -13.39 6.35
CA GLU A 46 14.77 -13.49 5.04
C GLU A 46 13.89 -14.06 3.91
N PRO A 47 13.12 -15.14 4.12
CA PRO A 47 12.26 -15.69 3.07
C PRO A 47 10.89 -14.99 2.96
N LEU A 48 10.62 -13.92 3.73
CA LEU A 48 9.30 -13.30 3.78
C LEU A 48 9.14 -12.22 2.71
N THR A 49 7.98 -12.24 2.03
CA THR A 49 7.58 -11.18 1.10
C THR A 49 7.25 -9.89 1.88
N PRO A 50 7.20 -8.72 1.22
CA PRO A 50 6.81 -7.49 1.90
C PRO A 50 5.42 -7.54 2.54
N ASP A 51 4.45 -8.25 1.92
CA ASP A 51 3.11 -8.47 2.48
C ASP A 51 3.14 -9.36 3.73
N ASP A 52 4.00 -10.39 3.74
CA ASP A 52 4.20 -11.25 4.91
C ASP A 52 4.84 -10.48 6.07
N LEU A 53 5.86 -9.67 5.79
CA LEU A 53 6.49 -8.80 6.78
C LEU A 53 5.48 -7.78 7.33
N PHE A 54 4.63 -7.23 6.47
CA PHE A 54 3.57 -6.34 6.92
C PHE A 54 2.58 -7.07 7.83
N SER A 55 2.14 -8.26 7.44
CA SER A 55 1.23 -9.10 8.23
C SER A 55 1.84 -9.47 9.58
N LEU A 56 3.10 -9.90 9.60
CA LEU A 56 3.86 -10.21 10.81
C LEU A 56 4.00 -8.99 11.74
N SER A 57 4.15 -7.78 11.18
CA SER A 57 4.18 -6.56 11.99
C SER A 57 2.86 -6.26 12.71
N GLN A 58 1.75 -6.89 12.32
CA GLN A 58 0.43 -6.67 12.93
C GLN A 58 0.04 -7.74 13.96
N VAL A 59 0.71 -8.90 14.01
CA VAL A 59 0.28 -10.00 14.90
C VAL A 59 0.68 -9.80 16.37
N SER A 60 1.73 -9.02 16.66
CA SER A 60 2.14 -8.73 18.04
C SER A 60 2.84 -7.40 18.19
N ARG A 61 2.79 -6.80 19.40
CA ARG A 61 3.57 -5.60 19.72
C ARG A 61 5.07 -5.82 19.61
N TYR A 62 5.54 -7.05 19.90
CA TYR A 62 6.95 -7.41 19.79
C TYR A 62 7.44 -7.32 18.34
N PHE A 63 6.77 -8.00 17.40
CA PHE A 63 7.13 -7.95 15.99
C PHE A 63 6.91 -6.57 15.38
N ARG A 64 5.87 -5.86 15.80
CA ARG A 64 5.66 -4.47 15.41
C ARG A 64 6.85 -3.59 15.77
N ASN A 65 7.35 -3.69 17.00
CA ASN A 65 8.48 -2.89 17.46
C ASN A 65 9.77 -3.22 16.68
N LEU A 66 9.98 -4.49 16.32
CA LEU A 66 11.15 -4.90 15.52
C LEU A 66 11.03 -4.47 14.04
N LEU A 67 9.85 -4.63 13.44
CA LEU A 67 9.64 -4.42 11.99
C LEU A 67 9.23 -3.00 11.62
N CYS A 68 8.80 -2.16 12.57
CA CYS A 68 8.40 -0.78 12.31
C CYS A 68 9.35 0.26 12.93
N SER A 69 10.53 -0.15 13.39
CA SER A 69 11.55 0.78 13.90
C SER A 69 12.27 1.47 12.74
N THR A 70 11.92 2.73 12.46
CA THR A 70 12.46 3.55 11.35
C THR A 70 13.99 3.69 11.44
N ASN A 71 14.52 3.95 12.62
CA ASN A 71 15.94 4.21 12.86
C ASN A 71 16.84 2.94 12.96
N SER A 72 16.28 1.74 12.82
CA SER A 72 17.04 0.49 12.97
C SER A 72 17.63 0.03 11.63
N SER A 73 18.95 -0.01 11.52
CA SER A 73 19.65 -0.49 10.31
C SER A 73 19.30 -1.94 9.96
N ALA A 74 19.11 -2.80 10.97
CA ALA A 74 18.68 -4.18 10.79
C ALA A 74 17.26 -4.24 10.20
N THR A 75 16.34 -3.42 10.73
CA THR A 75 14.96 -3.32 10.22
C THR A 75 14.94 -2.84 8.78
N GLN A 76 15.69 -1.77 8.45
CA GLN A 76 15.84 -1.29 7.07
C GLN A 76 16.41 -2.37 6.15
N SER A 77 17.38 -3.15 6.63
CA SER A 77 17.98 -4.23 5.84
C SER A 77 17.01 -5.38 5.56
N ILE A 78 16.16 -5.74 6.53
CA ILE A 78 15.10 -6.75 6.34
C ILE A 78 14.14 -6.31 5.22
N TRP A 79 13.61 -5.08 5.31
CA TRP A 79 12.67 -4.55 4.31
C TRP A 79 13.32 -4.40 2.94
N ARG A 80 14.55 -3.87 2.88
CA ARG A 80 15.31 -3.74 1.63
C ARG A 80 15.54 -5.09 0.96
N LYS A 81 15.98 -6.10 1.72
CA LYS A 81 16.24 -7.44 1.21
C LYS A 81 14.95 -8.06 0.67
N SER A 82 13.87 -7.98 1.44
CA SER A 82 12.56 -8.47 1.01
C SER A 82 12.08 -7.77 -0.29
N ARG A 83 12.20 -6.44 -0.39
CA ARG A 83 11.89 -5.70 -1.62
C ARG A 83 12.71 -6.18 -2.81
N LEU A 84 14.04 -6.22 -2.67
CA LEU A 84 14.93 -6.58 -3.78
C LEU A 84 14.84 -8.06 -4.19
N THR A 85 14.44 -8.94 -3.27
CA THR A 85 14.27 -10.37 -3.55
C THR A 85 12.91 -10.70 -4.18
N PHE A 86 11.82 -10.10 -3.68
CA PHE A 86 10.46 -10.55 -4.03
C PHE A 86 9.70 -9.58 -4.94
N LEU A 87 10.09 -8.31 -5.02
CA LEU A 87 9.41 -7.35 -5.88
C LEU A 87 10.20 -7.17 -7.18
N SER A 88 9.53 -7.38 -8.31
CA SER A 88 10.09 -7.06 -9.63
C SER A 88 10.23 -5.55 -9.84
N TYR A 89 9.51 -4.73 -9.06
CA TYR A 89 9.64 -3.27 -9.02
C TYR A 89 9.12 -2.72 -7.67
N PRO A 90 9.62 -1.57 -7.17
CA PRO A 90 10.77 -0.83 -7.67
C PRO A 90 12.09 -1.41 -7.14
N SER A 91 13.11 -1.42 -8.00
CA SER A 91 14.49 -1.80 -7.62
C SER A 91 15.23 -0.64 -6.94
N LEU A 92 14.84 0.60 -7.28
CA LEU A 92 15.42 1.82 -6.76
C LEU A 92 15.27 1.95 -5.23
N PRO A 93 16.27 2.51 -4.53
CA PRO A 93 16.13 2.83 -3.12
C PRO A 93 15.11 3.95 -2.88
N PRO A 94 14.67 4.16 -1.63
CA PRO A 94 13.88 5.33 -1.26
C PRO A 94 14.59 6.64 -1.67
N PRO A 95 13.83 7.66 -2.13
CA PRO A 95 14.41 8.95 -2.49
C PRO A 95 14.92 9.71 -1.25
N PRO A 96 15.88 10.65 -1.42
CA PRO A 96 16.38 11.48 -0.32
C PRO A 96 15.27 12.40 0.22
N PRO A 97 15.29 12.81 1.49
CA PRO A 97 14.25 13.63 2.10
C PRO A 97 14.16 15.03 1.47
N PRO A 98 13.00 15.71 1.55
CA PRO A 98 12.87 17.10 1.12
C PRO A 98 13.74 18.06 1.93
N PRO A 99 14.31 19.12 1.31
CA PRO A 99 15.20 20.08 1.98
C PRO A 99 14.51 20.94 3.06
N HIS A 100 13.17 21.04 3.03
CA HIS A 100 12.36 21.80 3.98
C HIS A 100 11.16 20.98 4.46
N GLY A 101 11.03 20.88 5.79
CA GLY A 101 9.75 20.69 6.47
C GLY A 101 8.91 19.47 6.09
N SER A 102 9.47 18.28 5.88
CA SER A 102 8.62 17.09 5.78
C SER A 102 8.04 16.73 7.15
N ALA A 103 6.71 16.61 7.23
CA ALA A 103 5.97 15.96 8.32
C ALA A 103 6.18 14.43 8.38
N CYS A 104 7.12 13.87 7.60
CA CYS A 104 7.90 12.71 7.99
C CYS A 104 9.23 13.21 8.58
N PRO A 105 9.37 13.24 9.92
CA PRO A 105 10.59 13.66 10.62
C PRO A 105 11.78 12.71 10.35
N ASP A 106 11.53 11.57 9.73
CA ASP A 106 12.52 10.54 9.40
C ASP A 106 12.61 10.42 7.88
N ASP A 107 13.83 10.22 7.36
CA ASP A 107 14.07 9.77 5.98
C ASP A 107 13.05 8.70 5.59
N MET A 108 12.56 8.73 4.34
CA MET A 108 11.62 7.71 3.88
C MET A 108 12.24 6.33 4.05
N ASP A 109 11.74 5.61 5.05
CA ASP A 109 12.25 4.31 5.40
C ASP A 109 11.76 3.25 4.38
N GLU A 110 12.47 2.13 4.25
CA GLU A 110 12.18 1.10 3.26
C GLU A 110 10.75 0.57 3.40
N ARG A 111 10.23 0.44 4.63
CA ARG A 111 8.84 -0.01 4.83
C ARG A 111 7.87 1.03 4.30
N THR A 112 8.07 2.30 4.60
CA THR A 112 7.22 3.39 4.10
C THR A 112 7.29 3.48 2.57
N TYR A 113 8.47 3.34 1.99
CA TYR A 113 8.68 3.32 0.54
C TYR A 113 7.96 2.14 -0.13
N ILE A 114 8.09 0.93 0.40
CA ILE A 114 7.40 -0.27 -0.09
C ILE A 114 5.88 -0.09 0.01
N LEU A 115 5.39 0.41 1.15
CA LEU A 115 3.97 0.69 1.32
C LEU A 115 3.48 1.72 0.30
N MET A 116 4.22 2.80 0.11
CA MET A 116 3.89 3.85 -0.85
C MET A 116 3.91 3.33 -2.28
N THR A 117 4.80 2.42 -2.65
CA THR A 117 5.00 2.01 -4.05
C THR A 117 4.19 0.77 -4.45
N ASN A 118 4.03 -0.22 -3.57
CA ASN A 118 3.47 -1.54 -3.89
C ASN A 118 2.18 -1.88 -3.14
N ILE A 119 2.15 -1.68 -1.82
CA ILE A 119 1.09 -2.28 -0.98
C ILE A 119 -0.11 -1.33 -0.80
N ALA A 120 0.14 -0.03 -0.60
CA ALA A 120 -0.90 0.96 -0.36
C ALA A 120 -1.29 1.66 -1.68
N ILE A 121 -2.20 1.05 -2.44
CA ILE A 121 -2.82 1.68 -3.64
C ILE A 121 -3.75 2.86 -3.26
N ARG A 122 -3.91 3.15 -1.96
CA ARG A 122 -4.87 4.13 -1.43
C ARG A 122 -4.20 5.43 -1.06
N CYS A 123 -5.00 6.48 -1.00
CA CYS A 123 -4.61 7.76 -0.46
C CYS A 123 -4.18 7.63 1.01
N GLN A 124 -3.02 8.20 1.37
CA GLN A 124 -2.50 8.19 2.74
C GLN A 124 -3.42 8.96 3.72
N PHE A 125 -4.13 9.97 3.23
CA PHE A 125 -4.99 10.84 4.03
C PHE A 125 -6.40 10.25 4.22
N CYS A 126 -7.16 10.10 3.14
CA CYS A 126 -8.56 9.67 3.23
C CYS A 126 -8.75 8.14 3.25
N ARG A 127 -7.72 7.37 2.86
CA ARG A 127 -7.73 5.88 2.81
C ARG A 127 -8.82 5.27 1.93
N ASP A 128 -9.49 6.08 1.11
CA ASP A 128 -10.52 5.62 0.18
C ASP A 128 -9.90 4.76 -0.93
N ARG A 129 -10.49 3.59 -1.17
CA ARG A 129 -10.05 2.63 -2.21
C ARG A 129 -10.59 2.98 -3.58
N LYS A 130 -11.68 3.75 -3.65
CA LYS A 130 -12.38 4.06 -4.90
C LYS A 130 -11.72 5.20 -5.66
N LYS A 131 -10.96 6.05 -4.96
CA LYS A 131 -10.30 7.21 -5.57
C LYS A 131 -8.93 6.83 -6.10
N PRO A 132 -8.62 7.12 -7.38
CA PRO A 132 -7.27 6.95 -7.89
C PRO A 132 -6.32 7.80 -7.05
N SER A 133 -5.16 7.23 -6.73
CA SER A 133 -4.14 7.89 -5.91
C SER A 133 -2.80 7.76 -6.58
N GLN A 134 -2.09 8.88 -6.72
CA GLN A 134 -0.77 8.94 -7.33
C GLN A 134 0.29 9.36 -6.32
N ILE A 135 1.55 9.05 -6.61
CA ILE A 135 2.69 9.50 -5.82
C ILE A 135 3.11 10.87 -6.34
N PHE A 136 3.17 11.85 -5.44
CA PHE A 136 3.77 13.15 -5.70
C PHE A 136 5.18 13.14 -5.11
N TRP A 137 6.17 12.77 -5.92
CA TRP A 137 7.54 12.50 -5.47
C TRP A 137 8.22 13.71 -4.84
N SER A 138 7.96 14.92 -5.33
CA SER A 138 8.47 16.18 -4.74
C SER A 138 8.05 16.39 -3.28
N PHE A 139 6.96 15.74 -2.86
CA PHE A 139 6.42 15.81 -1.50
C PHE A 139 6.48 14.47 -0.78
N GLN A 140 6.88 13.39 -1.46
CA GLN A 140 6.95 12.04 -0.91
C GLN A 140 5.63 11.51 -0.33
N VAL A 141 4.52 11.92 -0.92
CA VAL A 141 3.17 11.51 -0.49
C VAL A 141 2.45 10.75 -1.60
N ARG A 142 1.60 9.80 -1.22
CA ARG A 142 0.59 9.21 -2.11
C ARG A 142 -0.78 9.70 -1.71
N CYS A 143 -1.46 10.42 -2.60
CA CYS A 143 -2.80 10.90 -2.34
C CYS A 143 -3.68 10.95 -3.58
N CYS A 144 -4.98 11.01 -3.36
CA CYS A 144 -5.96 11.31 -4.40
C CYS A 144 -6.01 12.82 -4.65
N ASP A 145 -6.56 13.22 -5.80
CA ASP A 145 -6.61 14.62 -6.20
C ASP A 145 -7.28 15.52 -5.16
N ASP A 146 -8.41 15.10 -4.57
CA ASP A 146 -9.08 15.91 -3.54
C ASP A 146 -8.15 16.23 -2.35
N CYS A 147 -7.44 15.23 -1.84
CA CYS A 147 -6.50 15.42 -0.74
C CYS A 147 -5.28 16.22 -1.18
N PHE A 148 -4.81 16.03 -2.41
CA PHE A 148 -3.75 16.86 -2.98
C PHE A 148 -4.13 18.35 -2.96
N HIS A 149 -5.32 18.71 -3.45
CA HIS A 149 -5.78 20.10 -3.45
C HIS A 149 -6.00 20.64 -2.02
N GLN A 150 -6.43 19.80 -1.08
CA GLN A 150 -6.58 20.20 0.33
C GLN A 150 -5.23 20.55 0.98
N HIS A 151 -4.17 19.79 0.67
CA HIS A 151 -2.85 19.95 1.28
C HIS A 151 -1.87 20.81 0.49
N THR A 152 -2.26 21.30 -0.69
CA THR A 152 -1.39 22.14 -1.52
C THR A 152 -1.92 23.55 -1.73
N ILE A 153 -1.01 24.45 -2.11
CA ILE A 153 -1.31 25.84 -2.40
C ILE A 153 -0.43 26.33 -3.55
N SER A 154 -1.01 27.11 -4.46
CA SER A 154 -0.27 27.66 -5.61
C SER A 154 0.59 28.87 -5.22
N GLU A 155 1.69 29.08 -5.97
CA GLU A 155 2.54 30.27 -5.85
C GLU A 155 1.71 31.56 -5.94
N TYR A 156 0.78 31.61 -6.89
CA TYR A 156 -0.12 32.76 -7.08
C TYR A 156 -0.90 33.09 -5.80
N ASN A 157 -1.52 32.09 -5.17
CA ASN A 157 -2.29 32.32 -3.94
C ASN A 157 -1.39 32.77 -2.80
N LEU A 158 -0.21 32.17 -2.62
CA LEU A 158 0.75 32.58 -1.59
C LEU A 158 1.17 34.05 -1.74
N ILE A 159 1.51 34.47 -2.96
CA ILE A 159 1.98 35.84 -3.23
C ILE A 159 0.82 36.84 -3.16
N LYS A 160 -0.33 36.54 -3.78
CA LYS A 160 -1.43 37.50 -3.93
C LYS A 160 -2.37 37.56 -2.73
N ASN A 161 -2.74 36.41 -2.16
CA ASN A 161 -3.76 36.35 -1.11
C ASN A 161 -3.14 36.31 0.29
N TYR A 162 -1.95 35.73 0.43
CA TYR A 162 -1.24 35.64 1.72
C TYR A 162 -0.08 36.63 1.84
N ASN A 163 0.16 37.47 0.83
CA ASN A 163 1.22 38.49 0.80
C ASN A 163 2.62 37.93 1.14
N MET A 164 2.90 36.69 0.71
CA MET A 164 4.17 36.04 0.99
C MET A 164 5.25 36.53 0.03
N ALA A 165 6.45 36.83 0.56
CA ALA A 165 7.60 37.18 -0.25
C ALA A 165 8.01 36.00 -1.15
N LYS A 166 8.16 36.26 -2.46
CA LYS A 166 8.54 35.22 -3.43
C LYS A 166 9.86 34.54 -3.06
N ASP A 167 10.79 35.30 -2.49
CA ASP A 167 12.10 34.81 -2.07
C ASP A 167 12.03 33.82 -0.90
N ALA A 168 10.99 33.88 -0.08
CA ALA A 168 10.75 32.90 0.98
C ALA A 168 10.45 31.49 0.42
N LEU A 169 10.01 31.40 -0.83
CA LEU A 169 9.69 30.14 -1.50
C LEU A 169 10.90 29.50 -2.20
N CYS A 170 12.06 30.15 -2.21
CA CYS A 170 13.18 29.77 -3.08
C CYS A 170 13.85 28.43 -2.75
N GLY A 171 13.61 27.88 -1.55
CA GLY A 171 14.08 26.56 -1.12
C GLY A 171 13.02 25.47 -1.13
N LEU A 172 11.75 25.81 -1.38
CA LEU A 172 10.64 24.87 -1.20
C LEU A 172 10.49 23.92 -2.39
N PRO A 173 10.35 22.60 -2.13
CA PRO A 173 9.90 21.64 -3.14
C PRO A 173 8.55 22.05 -3.73
N TYR A 174 8.39 21.78 -5.01
CA TYR A 174 7.14 22.05 -5.72
C TYR A 174 6.86 20.97 -6.76
N THR A 175 5.61 20.93 -7.22
CA THR A 175 5.26 20.32 -8.51
C THR A 175 4.80 21.42 -9.46
N SER A 176 5.01 21.22 -10.76
CA SER A 176 4.78 22.24 -11.78
C SER A 176 3.93 21.72 -12.95
N PRO A 177 2.65 21.36 -12.71
CA PRO A 177 1.76 21.09 -13.82
C PRO A 177 1.59 22.36 -14.67
N CYS A 178 1.93 22.29 -15.95
CA CYS A 178 1.78 23.37 -16.92
C CYS A 178 2.42 24.69 -16.46
N ASP A 179 3.66 24.64 -15.96
CA ASP A 179 4.47 25.79 -15.52
C ASP A 179 3.97 26.55 -14.27
N TYR A 180 2.92 26.07 -13.59
CA TYR A 180 2.45 26.64 -12.33
C TYR A 180 3.03 25.92 -11.13
N LYS A 181 3.79 26.64 -10.28
CA LYS A 181 4.34 26.07 -9.05
C LYS A 181 3.26 25.88 -7.99
N ILE A 182 3.16 24.65 -7.51
CA ILE A 182 2.30 24.22 -6.41
C ILE A 182 3.18 23.72 -5.28
N TYR A 183 2.91 24.18 -4.07
CA TYR A 183 3.68 23.88 -2.85
C TYR A 183 2.84 23.08 -1.86
N TRP A 184 3.52 22.33 -1.00
CA TRP A 184 2.89 21.65 0.13
C TRP A 184 2.66 22.64 1.28
N LYS A 185 1.42 22.72 1.79
CA LYS A 185 1.03 23.71 2.80
C LYS A 185 1.83 23.58 4.10
N ASP A 186 2.12 22.36 4.54
CA ASP A 186 2.80 22.12 5.82
C ASP A 186 4.25 22.65 5.82
N HIS A 187 4.84 22.88 4.64
CA HIS A 187 6.20 23.38 4.52
C HIS A 187 6.28 24.92 4.57
N ILE A 188 5.15 25.62 4.35
CA ILE A 188 5.09 27.08 4.24
C ILE A 188 5.51 27.78 5.53
N PRO A 189 5.03 27.40 6.74
CA PRO A 189 5.39 28.09 7.97
C PRO A 189 6.89 28.03 8.26
N THR A 190 7.52 26.87 8.05
CA THR A 190 8.96 26.68 8.27
C THR A 190 9.77 27.54 7.30
N ALA A 191 9.43 27.52 6.00
CA ALA A 191 10.12 28.36 5.02
C ALA A 191 9.96 29.85 5.29
N GLN A 192 8.80 30.28 5.78
CA GLN A 192 8.57 31.66 6.18
C GLN A 192 9.44 32.05 7.39
N SER A 193 9.50 31.19 8.40
CA SER A 193 10.34 31.39 9.58
C SER A 193 11.83 31.49 9.20
N ASP A 194 12.32 30.56 8.38
CA ASP A 194 13.71 30.55 7.93
C ASP A 194 14.06 31.79 7.11
N TYR A 195 13.13 32.25 6.26
CA TYR A 195 13.29 33.48 5.49
C TYR A 195 13.36 34.72 6.40
N SER A 196 12.48 34.82 7.40
CA SER A 196 12.49 35.93 8.37
C SER A 196 13.81 35.98 9.14
N LEU A 197 14.33 34.83 9.59
CA LEU A 197 15.63 34.76 10.27
C LEU A 197 16.79 35.19 9.36
N ALA A 198 16.76 34.78 8.09
CA ALA A 198 17.80 35.17 7.12
C ALA A 198 17.74 36.66 6.75
N LEU A 199 16.54 37.26 6.77
CA LEU A 199 16.33 38.69 6.56
C LEU A 199 16.92 39.51 7.71
N GLU A 200 16.74 39.05 8.96
CA GLU A 200 17.29 39.70 10.15
C GLU A 200 18.81 39.59 10.25
N SER A 201 19.42 38.59 9.63
CA SER A 201 20.85 38.30 9.77
C SER A 201 21.76 38.97 8.74
N ASP A 202 21.26 39.88 7.89
CA ASP A 202 21.98 40.52 6.76
C ASP A 202 22.66 39.54 5.75
N LEU A 203 22.34 38.24 5.82
CA LEU A 203 22.92 37.18 5.00
C LEU A 203 21.90 36.60 4.00
N LEU A 204 20.81 37.34 3.75
CA LEU A 204 19.69 36.88 2.94
C LEU A 204 20.12 36.38 1.55
N SER A 205 21.00 37.10 0.86
CA SER A 205 21.48 36.74 -0.47
C SER A 205 22.23 35.40 -0.47
N VAL A 206 23.09 35.17 0.53
CA VAL A 206 23.84 33.93 0.71
C VAL A 206 22.90 32.78 1.06
N TRP A 207 21.97 32.99 1.99
CA TRP A 207 20.95 32.00 2.34
C TRP A 207 20.12 31.61 1.12
N MET A 208 19.61 32.58 0.34
CA MET A 208 18.83 32.32 -0.86
C MET A 208 19.59 31.51 -1.90
N MET A 209 20.87 31.82 -2.14
CA MET A 209 21.71 31.04 -3.05
C MET A 209 21.85 29.59 -2.57
N GLN A 210 22.09 29.38 -1.28
CA GLN A 210 22.17 28.04 -0.70
C GLN A 210 20.85 27.27 -0.82
N GLN A 211 19.71 27.93 -0.57
CA GLN A 211 18.39 27.32 -0.67
C GLN A 211 18.04 26.93 -2.11
N LYS A 212 18.30 27.81 -3.07
CA LYS A 212 18.12 27.51 -4.50
C LYS A 212 18.97 26.32 -4.94
N ALA A 213 20.25 26.29 -4.55
CA ALA A 213 21.16 25.20 -4.89
C ALA A 213 20.79 23.87 -4.20
N LYS A 214 20.21 23.90 -2.99
CA LYS A 214 19.65 22.71 -2.33
C LYS A 214 18.42 22.22 -3.08
N LEU A 215 17.50 23.12 -3.41
CA LEU A 215 16.26 22.80 -4.12
C LEU A 215 16.54 22.23 -5.51
N GLU A 216 17.43 22.85 -6.29
CA GLU A 216 17.78 22.40 -7.64
C GLU A 216 18.36 20.98 -7.63
N ARG A 217 19.27 20.70 -6.71
CA ARG A 217 19.81 19.34 -6.51
C ARG A 217 18.72 18.35 -6.15
N TYR A 218 17.83 18.72 -5.22
CA TYR A 218 16.72 17.87 -4.79
C TYR A 218 15.75 17.58 -5.93
N MET A 219 15.26 18.60 -6.62
CA MET A 219 14.32 18.46 -7.73
C MET A 219 14.92 17.62 -8.86
N SER A 220 16.19 17.81 -9.20
CA SER A 220 16.88 17.00 -10.21
C SER A 220 16.99 15.51 -9.82
N LEU A 221 17.20 15.23 -8.52
CA LEU A 221 17.23 13.86 -8.00
C LEU A 221 15.84 13.21 -8.04
N ILE A 222 14.81 13.97 -7.64
CA ILE A 222 13.43 13.52 -7.63
C ILE A 222 12.91 13.27 -9.05
N GLU A 223 13.18 14.17 -10.00
CA GLU A 223 12.80 14.00 -11.39
C GLU A 223 13.40 12.73 -12.01
N ARG A 224 14.69 12.48 -11.72
CA ARG A 224 15.36 11.25 -12.15
C ARG A 224 14.73 10.02 -11.51
N HIS A 225 14.51 10.05 -10.20
CA HIS A 225 13.90 8.95 -9.44
C HIS A 225 12.50 8.62 -9.96
N GLU A 226 11.66 9.64 -10.16
CA GLU A 226 10.32 9.49 -10.72
C GLU A 226 10.35 8.90 -12.13
N TRP A 227 11.28 9.36 -12.98
CA TRP A 227 11.45 8.84 -14.33
C TRP A 227 11.86 7.37 -14.32
N GLU A 228 12.87 7.00 -13.52
CA GLU A 228 13.34 5.62 -13.39
C GLU A 228 12.24 4.71 -12.83
N PHE A 229 11.51 5.18 -11.80
CA PHE A 229 10.37 4.46 -11.25
C PHE A 229 9.27 4.21 -12.29
N LYS A 230 8.88 5.23 -13.06
CA LYS A 230 7.89 5.10 -14.13
C LYS A 230 8.37 4.14 -15.22
N ASN A 231 9.66 4.18 -15.56
CA ASN A 231 10.27 3.29 -16.55
C ASN A 231 10.24 1.83 -16.06
N GLU A 232 10.62 1.56 -14.81
CA GLU A 232 10.53 0.23 -14.19
C GLU A 232 9.10 -0.28 -14.15
N MET A 233 8.17 0.55 -13.68
CA MET A 233 6.74 0.22 -13.65
C MET A 233 6.19 -0.09 -15.05
N THR A 234 6.60 0.66 -16.06
CA THR A 234 6.19 0.43 -17.46
C THR A 234 6.74 -0.88 -18.01
N LYS A 235 8.04 -1.15 -17.78
CA LYS A 235 8.68 -2.42 -18.16
C LYS A 235 7.99 -3.61 -17.48
N TRP A 236 7.74 -3.51 -16.18
CA TRP A 236 7.03 -4.53 -15.42
C TRP A 236 5.60 -4.75 -15.93
N SER A 237 4.85 -3.67 -16.18
CA SER A 237 3.50 -3.74 -16.74
C SER A 237 3.50 -4.42 -18.12
N TYR A 238 4.49 -4.09 -18.97
CA TYR A 238 4.64 -4.69 -20.29
C TYR A 238 4.96 -6.19 -20.19
N GLN A 239 5.95 -6.57 -19.39
CA GLN A 239 6.33 -7.97 -19.16
C GLN A 239 5.17 -8.80 -18.59
N THR A 240 4.43 -8.23 -17.63
CA THR A 240 3.26 -8.88 -17.04
C THR A 240 2.12 -9.02 -18.05
N THR A 241 1.93 -8.03 -18.92
CA THR A 241 0.91 -8.12 -19.98
C THR A 241 1.29 -9.15 -21.02
N LEU A 242 2.56 -9.19 -21.43
CA LEU A 242 3.08 -10.22 -22.35
C LEU A 242 2.96 -11.61 -21.77
N SER A 243 3.35 -11.83 -20.50
CA SER A 243 3.21 -13.14 -19.86
C SER A 243 1.75 -13.57 -19.78
N LEU A 244 0.82 -12.65 -19.50
CA LEU A 244 -0.61 -12.93 -19.55
C LEU A 244 -1.11 -13.26 -20.96
N GLN A 245 -0.60 -12.58 -21.99
CA GLN A 245 -0.93 -12.87 -23.39
C GLN A 245 -0.36 -14.21 -23.85
N GLU A 246 0.88 -14.54 -23.46
CA GLU A 246 1.51 -15.83 -23.71
C GLU A 246 0.77 -16.96 -23.00
N ILE A 247 0.37 -16.76 -21.75
CA ILE A 247 -0.49 -17.70 -21.01
C ILE A 247 -1.81 -17.90 -21.75
N ARG A 248 -2.45 -16.82 -22.20
CA ARG A 248 -3.71 -16.90 -22.98
C ARG A 248 -3.52 -17.64 -24.30
N LEU A 249 -2.43 -17.37 -25.02
CA LEU A 249 -2.09 -18.04 -26.28
C LEU A 249 -1.82 -19.53 -26.06
N ARG A 250 -1.01 -19.90 -25.06
CA ARG A 250 -0.77 -21.31 -24.73
C ARG A 250 -2.07 -22.01 -24.35
N SER A 251 -2.92 -21.36 -23.55
CA SER A 251 -4.24 -21.88 -23.19
C SER A 251 -5.13 -22.07 -24.44
N SER A 252 -5.07 -21.17 -25.43
CA SER A 252 -5.85 -21.28 -26.67
C SER A 252 -5.31 -22.32 -27.65
N TYR A 253 -4.00 -22.54 -27.73
CA TYR A 253 -3.44 -23.62 -28.56
C TYR A 253 -3.80 -24.99 -27.99
N MET A 254 -3.71 -25.16 -26.67
CA MET A 254 -4.10 -26.40 -26.00
C MET A 254 -5.60 -26.67 -26.11
N ALA A 255 -6.43 -25.61 -26.07
CA ALA A 255 -7.87 -25.70 -26.33
C ALA A 255 -8.18 -26.37 -27.68
N GLU A 256 -7.45 -25.99 -28.73
CA GLU A 256 -7.66 -26.48 -30.09
C GLU A 256 -7.15 -27.93 -30.26
N GLU A 257 -6.00 -28.25 -29.66
CA GLU A 257 -5.44 -29.60 -29.66
C GLU A 257 -6.36 -30.59 -28.91
N ILE A 258 -6.85 -30.23 -27.72
CA ILE A 258 -7.76 -31.07 -26.94
C ILE A 258 -9.13 -31.20 -27.60
N ALA A 259 -9.64 -30.12 -28.20
CA ALA A 259 -10.88 -30.17 -28.98
C ALA A 259 -10.74 -31.18 -30.13
N SER A 260 -9.61 -31.17 -30.83
CA SER A 260 -9.28 -32.13 -31.88
C SER A 260 -9.23 -33.56 -31.35
N ASP A 261 -8.48 -33.82 -30.28
CA ASP A 261 -8.33 -35.16 -29.69
C ASP A 261 -9.65 -35.76 -29.19
N MET A 262 -10.50 -34.90 -28.60
CA MET A 262 -11.80 -35.31 -28.06
C MET A 262 -12.93 -35.29 -29.10
N ASN A 263 -12.63 -34.89 -30.35
CA ASN A 263 -13.59 -34.66 -31.43
C ASN A 263 -14.74 -33.72 -31.00
N LEU A 264 -14.37 -32.63 -30.32
CA LEU A 264 -15.25 -31.58 -29.82
C LEU A 264 -15.07 -30.30 -30.65
N ASP A 265 -16.10 -29.46 -30.63
CA ASP A 265 -16.05 -28.14 -31.25
C ASP A 265 -15.26 -27.17 -30.35
N PRO A 266 -14.12 -26.63 -30.81
CA PRO A 266 -13.28 -25.73 -30.01
C PRO A 266 -14.00 -24.44 -29.62
N GLU A 267 -14.98 -23.95 -30.41
CA GLU A 267 -15.77 -22.77 -30.04
C GLU A 267 -16.72 -23.07 -28.88
N LYS A 268 -17.34 -24.26 -28.85
CA LYS A 268 -18.18 -24.68 -27.71
C LYS A 268 -17.39 -24.85 -26.42
N LEU A 269 -16.16 -25.35 -26.50
CA LEU A 269 -15.29 -25.43 -25.33
C LEU A 269 -14.91 -24.03 -24.81
N ARG A 270 -14.72 -23.05 -25.71
CA ARG A 270 -14.47 -21.65 -25.35
C ARG A 270 -15.68 -21.01 -24.68
N ASP A 271 -16.87 -21.23 -25.22
CA ASP A 271 -18.14 -20.72 -24.68
C ASP A 271 -18.51 -21.33 -23.33
N TRP A 272 -18.12 -22.58 -23.07
CA TRP A 272 -18.39 -23.26 -21.79
C TRP A 272 -17.52 -22.77 -20.64
N GLY A 273 -16.53 -21.90 -20.91
CA GLY A 273 -15.68 -21.33 -19.87
C GLY A 273 -14.84 -22.37 -19.11
N ILE A 274 -14.68 -23.57 -19.65
CA ILE A 274 -13.93 -24.69 -19.04
C ILE A 274 -12.43 -24.37 -18.90
N TYR A 275 -11.96 -23.33 -19.61
CA TYR A 275 -10.60 -22.76 -19.49
C TYR A 275 -10.37 -21.93 -18.22
N TRP A 276 -11.37 -21.80 -17.35
CA TRP A 276 -11.26 -21.01 -16.12
C TRP A 276 -11.35 -21.91 -14.88
N TYR A 277 -10.32 -22.74 -14.66
CA TYR A 277 -10.06 -23.34 -13.35
C TYR A 277 -8.72 -22.86 -12.78
N PRO A 278 -8.68 -22.60 -11.46
CA PRO A 278 -8.52 -21.26 -10.92
C PRO A 278 -7.09 -20.76 -11.14
N MET A 279 -6.93 -19.85 -12.09
CA MET A 279 -5.84 -18.88 -12.00
C MET A 279 -6.19 -17.94 -10.85
N ASP A 280 -6.00 -18.39 -9.59
CA ASP A 280 -5.96 -17.48 -8.46
C ASP A 280 -4.85 -16.48 -8.79
N THR A 281 -5.27 -15.26 -9.13
CA THR A 281 -4.40 -14.17 -9.62
C THR A 281 -3.33 -13.75 -8.62
N LYS A 282 -3.30 -14.40 -7.45
CA LYS A 282 -2.39 -14.15 -6.34
C LYS A 282 -1.16 -15.05 -6.31
N THR A 283 -1.11 -16.15 -7.06
CA THR A 283 0.09 -16.99 -7.11
C THR A 283 0.40 -17.39 -8.55
N VAL A 284 1.28 -16.62 -9.19
CA VAL A 284 1.96 -17.05 -10.41
C VAL A 284 2.96 -18.14 -10.01
N ARG A 285 2.51 -19.39 -9.95
CA ARG A 285 3.40 -20.57 -9.87
C ARG A 285 3.45 -21.26 -11.22
N ASN A 286 4.58 -21.86 -11.54
CA ASN A 286 4.70 -22.74 -12.70
C ASN A 286 3.77 -23.94 -12.48
N LEU A 287 2.85 -24.18 -13.42
CA LEU A 287 1.97 -25.35 -13.40
C LEU A 287 2.80 -26.60 -13.69
N THR A 288 2.67 -27.63 -12.85
CA THR A 288 3.34 -28.92 -13.02
C THR A 288 2.52 -29.86 -13.89
N GLU A 289 3.11 -30.93 -14.45
CA GLU A 289 2.34 -31.96 -15.18
C GLU A 289 1.20 -32.55 -14.34
N ASP A 290 1.40 -32.72 -13.03
CA ASP A 290 0.36 -33.22 -12.13
C ASP A 290 -0.86 -32.27 -12.01
N ASP A 291 -0.63 -30.95 -12.04
CA ASP A 291 -1.71 -29.95 -12.05
C ASP A 291 -2.55 -30.09 -13.34
N TRP A 292 -1.89 -30.44 -14.46
CA TRP A 292 -2.53 -30.63 -15.77
C TRP A 292 -3.31 -31.95 -15.89
N ASP A 293 -2.80 -33.04 -15.31
CA ASP A 293 -3.49 -34.32 -15.28
C ASP A 293 -4.78 -34.26 -14.46
N ASN A 294 -4.74 -33.58 -13.31
CA ASN A 294 -5.93 -33.36 -12.49
C ASN A 294 -7.00 -32.56 -13.24
N TRP A 295 -6.62 -31.49 -13.94
CA TRP A 295 -7.56 -30.72 -14.75
C TRP A 295 -8.15 -31.55 -15.90
N ARG A 296 -7.35 -32.38 -16.58
CA ARG A 296 -7.85 -33.28 -17.64
C ARG A 296 -8.94 -34.22 -17.13
N VAL A 297 -8.75 -34.79 -15.93
CA VAL A 297 -9.74 -35.66 -15.28
C VAL A 297 -11.04 -34.90 -14.95
N GLU A 298 -10.94 -33.65 -14.49
CA GLU A 298 -12.11 -32.80 -14.22
C GLU A 298 -12.89 -32.48 -15.51
N VAL A 299 -12.18 -32.09 -16.58
CA VAL A 299 -12.78 -31.81 -17.89
C VAL A 299 -13.48 -33.05 -18.46
N GLU A 300 -12.83 -34.22 -18.42
CA GLU A 300 -13.45 -35.47 -18.83
C GLU A 300 -14.72 -35.79 -18.03
N THR A 301 -14.68 -35.55 -16.72
CA THR A 301 -15.80 -35.79 -15.82
C THR A 301 -16.97 -34.88 -16.16
N GLU A 302 -16.72 -33.59 -16.40
CA GLU A 302 -17.79 -32.66 -16.78
C GLU A 302 -18.31 -32.91 -18.20
N CYS A 303 -17.45 -33.31 -19.14
CA CYS A 303 -17.88 -33.78 -20.46
C CYS A 303 -18.80 -34.99 -20.37
N LYS A 304 -18.47 -35.97 -19.51
CA LYS A 304 -19.34 -37.13 -19.22
C LYS A 304 -20.66 -36.69 -18.58
N ASN A 305 -20.65 -35.71 -17.68
CA ASN A 305 -21.85 -35.15 -17.06
C ASN A 305 -22.75 -34.42 -18.07
N ILE A 306 -22.17 -33.62 -18.97
CA ILE A 306 -22.89 -32.89 -20.03
C ILE A 306 -23.51 -33.87 -21.02
N ARG A 307 -22.77 -34.91 -21.46
CA ARG A 307 -23.32 -35.97 -22.33
C ARG A 307 -24.48 -36.72 -21.66
N ARG A 308 -24.41 -36.96 -20.36
CA ARG A 308 -25.52 -37.54 -19.58
C ARG A 308 -26.72 -36.58 -19.45
N LYS A 309 -26.48 -35.27 -19.28
CA LYS A 309 -27.53 -34.23 -19.21
C LYS A 309 -28.22 -34.03 -20.57
N SER A 310 -27.48 -34.05 -21.68
CA SER A 310 -28.03 -33.92 -23.03
C SER A 310 -28.86 -35.14 -23.44
N GLN A 311 -28.43 -36.35 -23.09
CA GLN A 311 -29.22 -37.57 -23.29
C GLN A 311 -30.51 -37.56 -22.45
N LYS A 312 -30.47 -37.12 -21.18
CA LYS A 312 -31.68 -36.96 -20.35
C LYS A 312 -32.66 -35.92 -20.91
N TRP A 313 -32.16 -34.84 -21.51
CA TRP A 313 -32.99 -33.86 -22.22
C TRP A 313 -33.66 -34.47 -23.44
N PHE A 314 -32.94 -35.25 -24.24
CA PHE A 314 -33.47 -35.94 -25.42
C PHE A 314 -34.60 -36.93 -25.06
N TYR A 315 -34.46 -37.68 -23.96
CA TYR A 315 -35.50 -38.60 -23.46
C TYR A 315 -36.74 -37.90 -22.87
N ARG A 316 -36.63 -36.65 -22.42
CA ARG A 316 -37.77 -35.84 -21.94
C ARG A 316 -38.63 -35.29 -23.08
N PHE A 317 -38.05 -35.06 -24.27
CA PHE A 317 -38.76 -34.54 -25.45
C PHE A 317 -39.26 -35.63 -26.41
N SER A 318 -38.86 -36.89 -26.22
CA SER A 318 -39.33 -38.04 -27.01
C SER A 318 -40.46 -38.83 -26.34
N ARG A 319 -41.04 -38.29 -25.26
CA ARG A 319 -42.20 -38.83 -24.52
C ARG A 319 -43.34 -37.82 -24.30
N ALA A 320 -43.32 -36.69 -25.01
CA ALA A 320 -44.42 -35.71 -25.02
C ALA A 320 -45.25 -35.85 -26.30
#